data_AF-A0A432R6R6-F1
#
_entry.id   AF-A0A432R6R6-F1
#
_cell.length_a   1.000
_cell.length_b   1.000
_cell.length_c   1.000
_cell.angle_alpha   90.00
_cell.angle_beta   90.00
_cell.angle_gamma   90.00
#
_symmetry.space_group_name_H-M   'P 1'
#
loop_
_entity.id
_entity.type
_entity.pdbx_description
1 polymer ?
#
loop_
_entity_poly.entity_id
_entity_poly.type
_entity_poly.pdbx_seq_one_letter_code
_entity_poly.pdbx_strand_id
1 'polypeptide(L)'
;MFAIDVKYHPKCLAALYNRTRSHVSSSDNKQPEEPLESIALAELISYIEESRSTGVTAPVFKLADLGKMFATRLQQLGVCLHSRVNTTRLKCRLLTHMPDLRAITQGRDILMMFDQDIGMYRLPYPWYLSEYYIPLS
;
A
#
# COMPACT_ATOMS: atom_id res chain seq x y z
N MET A 1 27.92 2.84 -28.85
CA MET A 1 26.87 2.23 -27.99
C MET A 1 26.97 0.73 -28.23
N PHE A 2 27.56 -0.03 -27.30
CA PHE A 2 27.73 -1.48 -27.46
C PHE A 2 26.62 -2.19 -26.70
N ALA A 3 25.73 -2.88 -27.43
CA ALA A 3 24.76 -3.77 -26.81
C ALA A 3 25.50 -5.01 -26.32
N ILE A 4 25.65 -5.15 -25.01
CA ILE A 4 26.11 -6.40 -24.42
C ILE A 4 24.95 -7.38 -24.56
N ASP A 5 25.07 -8.27 -25.52
CA ASP A 5 24.08 -9.29 -25.80
C ASP A 5 24.20 -10.39 -24.73
N VAL A 6 23.57 -10.16 -23.57
CA VAL A 6 23.55 -11.13 -22.47
C VAL A 6 22.61 -12.25 -22.87
N LYS A 7 23.16 -13.34 -23.40
CA LYS A 7 22.40 -14.56 -23.68
C LYS A 7 21.97 -15.20 -22.37
N TYR A 8 20.70 -15.04 -22.01
CA TYR A 8 20.12 -15.72 -20.85
C TYR A 8 20.17 -17.24 -21.03
N HIS A 9 20.39 -17.98 -19.95
CA HIS A 9 20.19 -19.43 -19.98
C HIS A 9 18.72 -19.73 -20.32
N PRO A 10 18.41 -20.63 -21.27
CA PRO A 10 17.04 -20.88 -21.76
C PRO A 10 16.04 -21.18 -20.63
N LYS A 11 16.46 -21.97 -19.63
CA LYS A 11 15.66 -22.24 -18.41
C LYS A 11 15.33 -20.98 -17.60
N CYS A 12 16.29 -20.06 -17.43
CA CYS A 12 16.08 -18.82 -16.68
C CYS A 12 15.15 -17.88 -17.43
N LEU A 13 15.31 -17.80 -18.76
CA LEU A 13 14.42 -17.03 -19.62
C LEU A 13 12.99 -17.57 -19.58
N ALA A 14 12.82 -18.88 -19.71
CA ALA A 14 11.50 -19.52 -19.59
C ALA A 14 10.87 -19.29 -18.21
N ALA A 15 11.66 -19.41 -17.13
CA ALA A 15 11.20 -19.12 -15.77
C ALA A 15 10.74 -17.66 -15.61
N LEU A 16 11.47 -16.71 -16.20
CA LEU A 16 11.11 -15.29 -16.20
C LEU A 16 9.80 -15.06 -16.98
N TYR A 17 9.67 -15.56 -18.20
CA TYR A 17 8.43 -15.44 -18.98
C TYR A 17 7.24 -16.13 -18.31
N ASN A 18 7.44 -17.30 -17.70
CA ASN A 18 6.39 -18.00 -16.95
C ASN A 18 5.94 -17.20 -15.73
N ARG A 19 6.88 -16.55 -15.04
CA ARG A 19 6.58 -15.64 -13.93
C ARG A 19 5.80 -14.42 -14.41
N THR A 20 6.20 -13.79 -15.51
CA THR A 20 5.47 -12.66 -16.10
C THR A 20 4.07 -13.07 -16.56
N ARG A 21 3.93 -14.24 -17.22
CA ARG A 21 2.61 -14.80 -17.60
C ARG A 21 1.73 -15.06 -16.39
N SER A 22 2.26 -15.62 -15.30
CA SER A 22 1.48 -15.80 -14.07
C SER A 22 0.98 -14.47 -13.51
N HIS A 23 1.81 -13.42 -13.57
CA HIS A 23 1.44 -12.09 -13.12
C HIS A 23 0.34 -11.45 -13.99
N VAL A 24 0.44 -11.61 -15.32
CA VAL A 24 -0.57 -11.12 -16.27
C VAL A 24 -1.88 -11.90 -16.13
N SER A 25 -1.84 -13.23 -15.95
CA SER A 25 -3.04 -14.03 -15.73
C SER A 25 -3.76 -13.69 -14.41
N SER A 26 -3.04 -13.24 -13.39
CA SER A 26 -3.65 -12.71 -12.16
C SER A 26 -4.26 -11.31 -12.34
N SER A 27 -3.87 -10.59 -13.39
CA SER A 27 -4.35 -9.23 -13.70
C SER A 27 -5.65 -9.23 -14.52
N ASP A 28 -5.88 -10.28 -15.30
CA ASP A 28 -6.96 -10.38 -16.29
C ASP A 28 -8.19 -11.15 -15.79
N ASN A 29 -8.10 -11.74 -14.60
CA ASN A 29 -9.24 -12.39 -13.93
C ASN A 29 -9.89 -11.44 -12.91
N LYS A 30 -10.18 -10.20 -13.35
CA LYS A 30 -11.05 -9.30 -12.59
C LYS A 30 -12.46 -9.87 -12.72
N GLN A 31 -12.84 -10.75 -11.79
CA GLN A 31 -14.26 -10.98 -11.51
C GLN A 31 -14.92 -9.60 -11.42
N PRO A 32 -16.13 -9.40 -11.99
CA PRO A 32 -16.83 -8.15 -11.86
C PRO A 32 -16.93 -7.84 -10.37
N GLU A 33 -16.15 -6.87 -9.91
CA GLU A 33 -16.17 -6.48 -8.50
C GLU A 33 -17.57 -5.97 -8.23
N GLU A 34 -18.25 -6.54 -7.22
CA GLU A 34 -19.60 -6.10 -6.93
C GLU A 34 -19.57 -4.57 -6.73
N PRO A 35 -20.56 -3.84 -7.24
CA PRO A 35 -20.57 -2.38 -7.17
C PRO A 35 -20.39 -1.87 -5.74
N LEU A 36 -20.86 -2.64 -4.75
CA LEU A 36 -20.70 -2.37 -3.32
C LEU A 36 -19.24 -2.50 -2.84
N GLU A 37 -18.46 -3.45 -3.36
CA GLU A 37 -17.03 -3.55 -3.06
C GLU A 37 -16.24 -2.37 -3.63
N SER A 38 -16.66 -1.86 -4.78
CA SER A 38 -16.05 -0.68 -5.40
C SER A 38 -16.35 0.58 -4.58
N ILE A 39 -17.58 0.73 -4.08
CA ILE A 39 -17.98 1.83 -3.20
C ILE A 39 -17.18 1.79 -1.89
N ALA A 40 -17.14 0.64 -1.21
CA ALA A 40 -16.39 0.49 0.04
C ALA A 40 -14.89 0.76 -0.15
N LEU A 41 -14.33 0.38 -1.30
CA LEU A 41 -12.94 0.67 -1.61
C LEU A 41 -12.71 2.16 -1.87
N ALA A 42 -13.60 2.82 -2.61
CA ALA A 42 -13.51 4.26 -2.86
C ALA A 42 -13.56 5.06 -1.54
N GLU A 43 -14.47 4.70 -0.61
CA GLU A 43 -14.51 5.33 0.71
C GLU A 43 -13.21 5.15 1.50
N LEU A 44 -12.61 3.96 1.43
CA LEU A 44 -11.35 3.68 2.11
C LEU A 44 -10.19 4.52 1.52
N ILE A 45 -10.16 4.69 0.21
CA ILE A 45 -9.18 5.56 -0.47
C ILE A 45 -9.38 7.00 -0.02
N SER A 46 -10.62 7.52 -0.06
CA SER A 46 -10.92 8.88 0.37
C SER A 46 -10.49 9.14 1.82
N TYR A 47 -10.69 8.18 2.72
CA TYR A 47 -10.22 8.27 4.10
C TYR A 47 -8.68 8.41 4.20
N ILE A 48 -7.94 7.64 3.40
CA ILE A 48 -6.47 7.69 3.37
C ILE A 48 -5.96 9.02 2.79
N GLU A 49 -6.64 9.56 1.77
CA GLU A 49 -6.30 10.86 1.18
C GLU A 49 -6.64 12.05 2.10
N GLU A 50 -7.76 11.98 2.81
CA GLU A 50 -8.19 13.01 3.75
C GLU A 50 -7.27 13.08 4.98
N SER A 51 -6.82 11.92 5.47
CA SER A 51 -5.85 11.84 6.56
C SER A 51 -4.46 12.36 6.16
N ARG A 52 -4.10 12.33 4.87
CA ARG A 52 -2.93 13.05 4.36
C ARG A 52 -3.12 14.56 4.35
N SER A 53 -4.34 15.03 4.06
CA SER A 53 -4.66 16.46 3.89
C SER A 53 -4.76 17.24 5.21
N THR A 54 -4.98 16.55 6.33
CA THR A 54 -5.19 17.16 7.66
C THR A 54 -3.89 17.55 8.39
N GLY A 55 -2.72 17.18 7.87
CA GLY A 55 -1.52 18.03 7.90
C GLY A 55 -0.75 18.26 9.22
N VAL A 56 -0.88 17.41 10.25
CA VAL A 56 -0.07 17.57 11.50
C VAL A 56 1.02 16.50 11.65
N THR A 57 0.77 15.28 11.17
CA THR A 57 1.71 14.16 11.22
C THR A 57 1.56 13.28 10.00
N ALA A 58 2.67 12.70 9.53
CA ALA A 58 2.68 11.68 8.50
C ALA A 58 1.76 10.50 8.90
N PRO A 59 0.65 10.25 8.19
CA PRO A 59 -0.30 9.23 8.60
C PRO A 59 0.26 7.83 8.33
N VAL A 60 0.25 6.99 9.36
CA VAL A 60 0.68 5.59 9.29
C VAL A 60 -0.53 4.69 9.54
N PHE A 61 -0.87 3.86 8.57
CA PHE A 61 -2.02 2.96 8.65
C PHE A 61 -1.59 1.53 8.88
N LYS A 62 -2.22 0.81 9.80
CA LYS A 62 -2.06 -0.64 9.89
C LYS A 62 -2.98 -1.32 8.85
N LEU A 63 -2.42 -2.20 8.03
CA LEU A 63 -3.22 -2.95 7.04
C LEU A 63 -4.32 -3.79 7.69
N ALA A 64 -4.08 -4.30 8.90
CA ALA A 64 -5.08 -5.03 9.66
C ALA A 64 -6.30 -4.15 10.01
N ASP A 65 -6.09 -2.87 10.31
CA ASP A 65 -7.15 -1.94 10.68
C ASP A 65 -7.88 -1.43 9.43
N LEU A 66 -7.16 -1.15 8.34
CA LEU A 66 -7.77 -0.89 7.02
C LEU A 66 -8.65 -2.07 6.57
N GLY A 67 -8.20 -3.31 6.81
CA GLY A 67 -8.98 -4.50 6.53
C GLY A 67 -10.28 -4.60 7.35
N LYS A 68 -10.24 -4.17 8.63
CA LYS A 68 -11.46 -4.10 9.47
C LYS A 68 -12.40 -3.01 8.97
N MET A 69 -11.89 -1.81 8.70
CA MET A 69 -12.70 -0.70 8.16
C MET A 69 -13.40 -1.11 6.87
N PHE A 70 -12.68 -1.74 5.95
CA PHE A 70 -13.24 -2.26 4.71
C PHE A 70 -14.33 -3.30 4.97
N ALA A 71 -14.09 -4.26 5.88
CA ALA A 71 -15.10 -5.25 6.26
C ALA A 71 -16.36 -4.62 6.85
N THR A 72 -16.21 -3.62 7.73
CA THR A 72 -17.32 -2.88 8.34
C THR A 72 -18.11 -2.10 7.29
N ARG A 73 -17.43 -1.45 6.33
CA ARG A 73 -18.12 -0.76 5.22
C ARG A 73 -18.91 -1.71 4.34
N LEU A 74 -18.35 -2.87 4.01
CA LEU A 74 -19.08 -3.90 3.26
C LEU A 74 -20.34 -4.36 4.00
N GLN A 75 -20.25 -4.59 5.31
CA GLN A 75 -21.42 -4.96 6.11
C GLN A 75 -22.48 -3.85 6.16
N GLN A 76 -22.07 -2.58 6.26
CA GLN A 76 -22.97 -1.43 6.23
C GLN A 76 -23.70 -1.28 4.88
N LEU A 77 -23.02 -1.65 3.79
CA LEU A 77 -23.59 -1.68 2.44
C LEU A 77 -24.47 -2.91 2.17
N GLY A 78 -24.68 -3.78 3.18
CA GLY A 78 -25.54 -4.96 3.07
C GLY A 78 -24.84 -6.22 2.55
N VAL A 79 -23.50 -6.22 2.44
CA VAL A 79 -22.74 -7.39 2.00
C VAL A 79 -22.51 -8.35 3.17
N CYS A 80 -23.07 -9.55 3.06
CA CYS A 80 -22.85 -10.64 4.01
C CYS A 80 -21.45 -11.25 3.83
N LEU A 81 -20.52 -10.88 4.70
CA LEU A 81 -19.18 -11.47 4.72
C LEU A 81 -19.21 -12.88 5.30
N HIS A 82 -19.21 -13.90 4.43
CA HIS A 82 -19.09 -15.30 4.83
C HIS A 82 -17.67 -15.69 5.28
N SER A 83 -16.67 -14.87 4.94
CA SER A 83 -15.27 -15.12 5.27
C SER A 83 -14.54 -13.83 5.61
N ARG A 84 -13.38 -13.96 6.25
CA ARG A 84 -12.52 -12.81 6.58
C ARG A 84 -12.02 -12.16 5.29
N VAL A 85 -12.06 -10.83 5.23
CA VAL A 85 -11.50 -10.06 4.13
C VAL A 85 -10.05 -10.47 3.87
N ASN A 86 -9.74 -10.77 2.61
CA ASN A 86 -8.38 -11.06 2.18
C ASN A 86 -7.55 -9.76 2.16
N THR A 87 -6.81 -9.53 3.25
CA THR A 87 -5.98 -8.33 3.42
C THR A 87 -4.85 -8.24 2.39
N THR A 88 -4.36 -9.38 1.87
CA THR A 88 -3.36 -9.39 0.79
C THR A 88 -3.96 -8.83 -0.51
N ARG A 89 -5.18 -9.24 -0.87
CA ARG A 89 -5.89 -8.70 -2.05
C ARG A 89 -6.23 -7.22 -1.86
N LEU A 90 -6.70 -6.83 -0.67
CA LEU A 90 -6.98 -5.43 -0.34
C LEU A 90 -5.72 -4.57 -0.48
N LYS A 91 -4.59 -5.02 0.06
CA LYS A 91 -3.29 -4.35 -0.08
C LYS A 91 -2.92 -4.14 -1.55
N CYS A 92 -3.03 -5.17 -2.38
CA CYS A 92 -2.73 -5.06 -3.81
C CYS A 92 -3.63 -4.04 -4.51
N ARG A 93 -4.94 -4.02 -4.19
CA ARG A 93 -5.87 -3.02 -4.75
C ARG A 93 -5.49 -1.61 -4.33
N LEU A 94 -5.21 -1.38 -3.04
CA LEU A 94 -4.77 -0.08 -2.54
C LEU A 94 -3.50 0.42 -3.22
N LEU A 95 -2.48 -0.43 -3.34
CA LEU A 95 -1.23 -0.09 -4.04
C LEU A 95 -1.41 0.16 -5.55
N THR A 96 -2.47 -0.39 -6.15
CA THR A 96 -2.78 -0.16 -7.57
C THR A 96 -3.42 1.21 -7.77
N HIS A 97 -4.29 1.63 -6.85
CA HIS A 97 -4.96 2.94 -6.94
C HIS A 97 -4.08 4.10 -6.44
N MET A 98 -3.24 3.88 -5.42
CA MET A 98 -2.34 4.87 -4.85
C MET A 98 -0.88 4.42 -5.02
N PRO A 99 -0.23 4.77 -6.15
CA PRO A 99 1.12 4.32 -6.45
C PRO A 99 2.19 4.93 -5.53
N ASP A 100 1.86 6.02 -4.83
CA ASP A 100 2.69 6.70 -3.84
C ASP A 100 2.60 6.07 -2.44
N LEU A 101 1.69 5.11 -2.25
CA LEU A 101 1.55 4.36 -1.01
C LEU A 101 2.51 3.15 -0.99
N ARG A 102 3.15 2.91 0.15
CA ARG A 102 4.04 1.75 0.36
C ARG A 102 3.60 0.91 1.53
N ALA A 103 3.80 -0.40 1.39
CA ALA A 103 3.66 -1.35 2.48
C ALA A 103 5.03 -1.67 3.10
N ILE A 104 5.20 -1.44 4.40
CA ILE A 104 6.38 -1.77 5.18
C ILE A 104 6.01 -2.81 6.23
N THR A 105 6.77 -3.90 6.29
CA THR A 105 6.59 -4.91 7.35
C THR A 105 7.34 -4.47 8.60
N GLN A 106 6.63 -4.35 9.72
CA GLN A 106 7.20 -4.05 11.02
C GLN A 106 6.79 -5.15 12.01
N GLY A 107 7.71 -6.09 12.24
CA GLY A 107 7.45 -7.26 13.07
C GLY A 107 6.34 -8.13 12.47
N ARG A 108 5.21 -8.26 13.19
CA ARG A 108 4.02 -9.01 12.75
C ARG A 108 3.01 -8.15 11.97
N ASP A 109 3.16 -6.83 12.01
CA ASP A 109 2.23 -5.88 11.39
C ASP A 109 2.75 -5.43 10.02
N ILE A 110 1.81 -5.09 9.14
CA ILE A 110 2.09 -4.42 7.87
C ILE A 110 1.56 -3.00 7.99
N LEU A 111 2.47 -2.04 7.92
CA LEU A 111 2.16 -0.62 7.90
C LEU A 111 2.05 -0.14 6.46
N MET A 112 1.12 0.78 6.19
CA MET A 112 0.99 1.50 4.95
C MET A 112 1.22 2.98 5.21
N MET A 113 2.09 3.60 4.41
CA MET A 113 2.46 5.01 4.51
C MET A 113 2.91 5.52 3.14
N PHE A 114 2.83 6.82 2.90
CA PHE A 114 3.26 7.42 1.64
C PHE A 114 4.78 7.47 1.53
N ASP A 115 5.30 7.37 0.31
CA ASP A 115 6.75 7.41 0.03
C ASP A 115 7.44 8.65 0.62
N GLN A 116 6.76 9.79 0.58
CA GLN A 116 7.25 11.07 1.13
C GLN A 116 7.48 11.01 2.64
N ASP A 117 6.71 10.17 3.34
CA ASP A 117 6.69 10.07 4.80
C ASP A 117 7.63 9.00 5.35
N ILE A 118 8.12 8.09 4.48
CA ILE A 118 9.03 7.02 4.87
C ILE A 118 10.33 7.58 5.47
N GLY A 119 10.82 8.70 4.92
CA GLY A 119 12.02 9.37 5.41
C GLY A 119 11.87 9.84 6.86
N MET A 120 10.68 10.30 7.26
CA MET A 120 10.39 10.71 8.62
C MET A 120 10.25 9.51 9.58
N TYR A 121 9.73 8.39 9.10
CA TYR A 121 9.58 7.17 9.89
C TYR A 121 10.88 6.38 10.09
N ARG A 122 11.85 6.52 9.18
CA ARG A 122 13.13 5.79 9.20
C ARG A 122 14.24 6.46 10.01
N LEU A 123 14.06 7.70 10.45
CA LEU A 123 15.05 8.37 11.27
C LEU A 123 14.79 8.03 12.75
N PRO A 124 15.75 7.39 13.45
CA PRO A 124 15.73 7.40 14.89
C PRO A 124 16.06 8.85 15.30
N TYR A 125 15.04 9.56 15.76
CA TYR A 125 15.09 10.88 16.42
C TYR A 125 15.36 12.13 15.54
N PRO A 126 14.51 13.16 15.63
CA PRO A 126 14.85 14.51 15.21
C PRO A 126 15.48 15.27 16.40
N TRP A 127 16.79 15.12 16.64
CA TRP A 127 17.51 16.02 17.57
C TRP A 127 18.18 17.23 16.89
N TYR A 128 17.85 17.54 15.64
CA TYR A 128 18.35 18.75 14.96
C TYR A 128 17.26 19.80 14.74
N LEU A 129 16.60 20.19 15.83
CA LEU A 129 16.19 21.58 16.04
C LEU A 129 16.92 22.10 17.29
N SER A 130 18.26 22.07 17.22
CA SER A 130 19.15 22.87 18.07
C SER A 130 19.39 24.21 17.39
N GLU A 131 18.31 24.96 17.12
CA GLU A 131 18.38 26.35 16.65
C GLU A 131 17.41 27.24 17.43
N TYR A 132 17.48 27.17 18.76
CA TYR A 132 17.21 28.34 19.60
C TYR A 132 18.43 28.60 20.47
N TYR A 133 19.44 29.19 19.84
CA TYR A 133 20.49 29.94 20.51
C TYR A 133 19.83 31.23 21.04
N ILE A 134 19.43 31.23 22.30
CA ILE A 134 19.09 32.46 23.02
C ILE A 134 20.40 33.00 23.58
N PRO A 135 20.95 34.12 23.08
CA PRO A 135 22.07 34.77 23.75
C PRO A 135 21.53 35.44 25.02
N LEU A 136 22.04 35.01 26.17
CA LEU A 136 21.99 35.81 27.41
C LEU A 136 22.87 37.04 27.19
N SER A 137 22.26 38.22 27.26
CA SER A 137 22.96 39.48 27.52
C SER A 137 22.18 40.29 28.54
#